data_AF-A0A183MEN0-F1
#
_entry.id   AF-A0A183MEN0-F1
#
_cell.length_a   1.000
_cell.length_b   1.000
_cell.length_c   1.000
_cell.angle_alpha   90.00
_cell.angle_beta   90.00
_cell.angle_gamma   90.00
#
_symmetry.space_group_name_H-M   'P 1'
#
loop_
_entity.id
_entity.type
_entity.pdbx_description
1 polymer ?
#
loop_
_entity_poly.entity_id
_entity_poly.type
_entity_poly.pdbx_seq_one_letter_code
_entity_poly.pdbx_strand_id
1 'polypeptide(L)'
;MDVDKVRMEKLEKLKGMSDQVRIGGKGTARRKKKVVHKNAAADDKKLQSSLKKLNLNTIPTIEEVNMYKPDGTMIHFKNPKVQAAPQANVFAVSGQAEYKTLNDLFPNMLNQWETAKLRLAKMNENSKTSDSKADDGDDDVPELVEDFDEKSRLE
;
A
#
# COMPACT_ATOMS: atom_id res chain seq x y z
N MET A 1 -9.50 -47.47 -50.17
CA MET A 1 -10.47 -46.53 -49.58
C MET A 1 -10.02 -45.13 -49.96
N ASP A 2 -10.82 -44.41 -50.74
CA ASP A 2 -10.39 -43.13 -51.34
C ASP A 2 -10.21 -42.03 -50.30
N VAL A 3 -8.96 -41.63 -50.11
CA VAL A 3 -8.50 -40.67 -49.10
C VAL A 3 -9.19 -39.30 -49.26
N ASP A 4 -9.52 -38.92 -50.50
CA ASP A 4 -10.18 -37.66 -50.82
C ASP A 4 -11.64 -37.62 -50.34
N LYS A 5 -12.33 -38.77 -50.35
CA LYS A 5 -13.70 -38.87 -49.87
C LYS A 5 -13.79 -38.68 -48.35
N VAL A 6 -12.83 -39.24 -47.62
CA VAL A 6 -12.70 -39.08 -46.16
C VAL A 6 -12.37 -37.62 -45.79
N ARG A 7 -11.56 -36.94 -46.61
CA ARG A 7 -11.21 -35.54 -46.40
C ARG A 7 -12.42 -34.61 -46.58
N MET A 8 -13.25 -34.88 -47.57
CA MET A 8 -14.48 -34.12 -47.85
C MET A 8 -15.52 -34.29 -46.74
N GLU A 9 -15.77 -35.52 -46.26
CA GLU A 9 -16.67 -35.75 -45.12
C GLU A 9 -16.20 -35.01 -43.85
N LYS A 10 -14.89 -34.99 -43.60
CA LYS A 10 -14.33 -34.29 -42.43
C LYS A 10 -14.51 -32.78 -42.53
N LEU A 11 -14.38 -32.21 -43.73
CA LEU A 11 -14.62 -30.79 -44.02
C LEU A 11 -16.10 -30.40 -43.86
N GLU A 12 -17.03 -31.25 -44.29
CA GLU A 12 -18.46 -31.02 -44.10
C GLU A 12 -18.85 -31.07 -42.61
N LYS A 13 -18.29 -32.02 -41.87
CA LYS A 13 -18.48 -32.12 -40.41
C LYS A 13 -17.93 -30.89 -39.66
N LEU A 14 -16.78 -30.38 -40.10
CA LEU A 14 -16.18 -29.13 -39.58
C LEU A 14 -17.03 -27.90 -39.90
N LYS A 15 -17.62 -27.81 -41.10
CA LYS A 15 -18.55 -26.72 -41.46
C LYS A 15 -19.79 -26.73 -40.58
N GLY A 16 -20.41 -27.89 -40.34
CA GLY A 16 -21.58 -28.01 -39.45
C GLY A 16 -21.29 -27.61 -38.00
N MET A 17 -20.07 -27.84 -37.51
CA MET A 17 -19.65 -27.46 -36.15
C MET A 17 -19.30 -25.96 -36.03
N SER A 18 -18.99 -25.27 -37.13
CA SER A 18 -18.58 -23.86 -37.10
C SER A 18 -19.70 -22.90 -36.64
N ASP A 19 -20.97 -23.23 -36.92
CA ASP A 19 -22.11 -22.43 -36.47
C ASP A 19 -22.36 -22.55 -34.95
N GLN A 20 -21.99 -23.69 -34.37
CA GLN A 20 -22.15 -23.98 -32.93
C GLN A 20 -21.01 -23.41 -32.09
N VAL A 21 -19.82 -23.22 -32.68
CA VAL A 21 -18.63 -22.64 -32.01
C VAL A 21 -18.65 -21.10 -32.03
N ARG A 22 -19.75 -20.46 -32.47
CA ARG A 22 -19.85 -18.99 -32.46
C ARG A 22 -19.86 -18.45 -31.03
N ILE A 23 -18.68 -18.08 -30.53
CA ILE A 23 -18.45 -17.34 -29.28
C ILE A 23 -18.98 -15.92 -29.47
N GLY A 24 -20.28 -15.73 -29.24
CA GLY A 24 -20.92 -14.42 -29.29
C GLY A 24 -21.82 -14.24 -30.52
N GLY A 25 -23.11 -14.16 -30.26
CA GLY A 25 -24.17 -13.85 -31.20
C GLY A 25 -25.41 -13.32 -30.50
N LYS A 26 -26.44 -12.95 -31.26
CA LYS A 26 -27.74 -12.57 -30.71
C LYS A 26 -28.38 -13.78 -30.04
N GLY A 27 -28.48 -13.78 -28.70
CA GLY A 27 -29.03 -14.89 -27.90
C GLY A 27 -28.00 -15.71 -27.11
N THR A 28 -26.69 -15.56 -27.36
CA THR A 28 -25.67 -16.21 -26.49
C THR A 28 -25.61 -15.51 -25.13
N ALA A 29 -25.55 -16.29 -24.04
CA ALA A 29 -25.52 -15.78 -22.68
C ALA A 29 -24.34 -14.81 -22.48
N ARG A 30 -24.64 -13.51 -22.36
CA ARG A 30 -23.64 -12.51 -21.99
C ARG A 30 -23.42 -12.56 -20.48
N ARG A 31 -22.17 -12.72 -20.06
CA ARG A 31 -21.80 -12.57 -18.65
C ARG A 31 -22.16 -11.14 -18.20
N LYS A 32 -23.02 -11.02 -17.19
CA LYS A 32 -23.34 -9.70 -16.64
C LYS A 32 -22.09 -9.11 -16.01
N LYS A 33 -21.68 -7.93 -16.46
CA LYS A 33 -20.61 -7.15 -15.83
C LYS A 33 -21.14 -6.67 -14.48
N LYS A 34 -20.58 -7.19 -13.38
CA LYS A 34 -20.83 -6.63 -12.04
C LYS A 34 -20.11 -5.30 -11.96
N VAL A 35 -20.85 -4.20 -12.07
CA VAL A 35 -20.33 -2.87 -11.77
C VAL A 35 -20.37 -2.70 -10.25
N VAL A 36 -19.20 -2.74 -9.61
CA VAL A 36 -19.10 -2.51 -8.17
C VAL A 36 -19.02 -1.00 -7.95
N HIS A 37 -20.07 -0.42 -7.38
CA HIS A 37 -20.04 0.95 -6.91
C HIS A 37 -19.31 1.01 -5.57
N LYS A 38 -18.17 1.71 -5.54
CA LYS A 38 -17.46 2.00 -4.29
C LYS A 38 -18.25 3.06 -3.53
N ASN A 39 -18.61 2.77 -2.28
CA ASN A 39 -19.27 3.72 -1.41
C ASN A 39 -18.26 4.28 -0.41
N ALA A 40 -17.87 5.55 -0.58
CA ALA A 40 -16.88 6.23 0.25
C ALA A 40 -17.26 6.24 1.75
N ALA A 41 -18.57 6.27 2.08
CA ALA A 41 -19.02 6.29 3.47
C ALA A 41 -18.77 4.96 4.22
N ALA A 42 -18.83 3.83 3.52
CA ALA A 42 -18.54 2.52 4.10
C ALA A 42 -17.04 2.35 4.38
N ASP A 43 -16.20 2.92 3.52
CA ASP A 43 -14.76 2.84 3.64
C ASP A 43 -14.23 3.73 4.78
N ASP A 44 -14.80 4.94 4.99
CA ASP A 44 -14.43 5.78 6.14
C ASP A 44 -14.73 5.06 7.48
N LYS A 45 -15.89 4.41 7.62
CA LYS A 45 -16.20 3.65 8.83
C LYS A 45 -15.19 2.53 9.11
N LYS A 46 -14.71 1.85 8.06
CA LYS A 46 -13.66 0.82 8.18
C LYS A 46 -12.31 1.44 8.57
N LEU A 47 -11.97 2.58 7.99
CA LEU A 47 -10.76 3.32 8.34
C LEU A 47 -10.79 3.76 9.81
N GLN A 48 -11.88 4.37 10.27
CA GLN A 48 -12.06 4.73 11.68
C GLN A 48 -11.96 3.52 12.61
N SER A 49 -12.52 2.37 12.22
CA SER A 49 -12.40 1.14 13.00
C SER A 49 -10.97 0.62 13.08
N SER A 50 -10.18 0.81 12.02
CA SER A 50 -8.78 0.39 11.96
C SER A 50 -7.88 1.31 12.80
N LEU A 51 -8.11 2.62 12.74
CA LEU A 51 -7.37 3.58 13.56
C LEU A 51 -7.63 3.38 15.06
N LYS A 52 -8.87 3.06 15.44
CA LYS A 52 -9.22 2.70 16.82
C LYS A 52 -8.50 1.45 17.32
N LYS A 53 -8.31 0.43 16.48
CA LYS A 53 -7.55 -0.79 16.83
C LYS A 53 -6.07 -0.50 17.12
N LEU A 54 -5.52 0.52 16.48
CA LEU A 54 -4.14 1.00 16.72
C LEU A 54 -4.06 1.95 17.92
N ASN A 55 -5.13 2.08 18.71
CA ASN A 55 -5.21 2.97 19.88
C ASN A 55 -4.90 4.44 19.55
N LEU A 56 -5.26 4.89 18.35
CA LEU A 56 -5.14 6.29 17.97
C LEU A 56 -6.24 7.10 18.65
N ASN A 57 -5.85 8.10 19.42
CA ASN A 57 -6.75 9.00 20.13
C ASN A 57 -6.94 10.28 19.32
N THR A 58 -8.18 10.79 19.25
CA THR A 58 -8.44 12.06 18.56
C THR A 58 -7.95 13.23 19.42
N ILE A 59 -7.12 14.09 18.85
CA ILE A 59 -6.69 15.33 19.51
C ILE A 59 -7.70 16.43 19.13
N PRO A 60 -8.38 17.06 20.11
CA PRO A 60 -9.31 18.15 19.82
C PRO A 60 -8.55 19.42 19.39
N THR A 61 -9.26 20.33 18.73
CA THR A 61 -8.85 21.73 18.52
C THR A 61 -7.46 21.91 17.91
N ILE A 62 -7.17 21.23 16.79
CA ILE A 62 -5.98 21.52 15.99
C ILE A 62 -6.30 22.61 14.97
N GLU A 63 -5.51 23.69 14.99
CA GLU A 63 -5.65 24.81 14.06
C GLU A 63 -5.01 24.51 12.71
N GLU A 64 -3.80 23.95 12.73
CA GLU A 64 -3.03 23.68 11.51
C GLU A 64 -2.10 22.47 11.65
N VAL A 65 -1.88 21.77 10.53
CA VAL A 65 -0.80 20.78 10.38
C VAL A 65 0.00 21.13 9.13
N ASN A 66 1.32 21.20 9.30
CA ASN A 66 2.25 21.58 8.26
C ASN A 66 3.21 20.43 7.98
N MET A 67 3.20 19.92 6.75
CA MET A 67 4.12 18.87 6.30
C MET A 67 5.12 19.46 5.31
N TYR A 68 6.37 19.59 5.74
CA TYR A 68 7.45 20.12 4.93
C TYR A 68 8.04 19.02 4.05
N LYS A 69 8.09 19.26 2.75
CA LYS A 69 8.75 18.37 1.78
C LYS A 69 10.18 18.82 1.54
N PRO A 70 11.08 17.92 1.14
CA PRO A 70 12.45 18.28 0.74
C PRO A 70 12.49 19.20 -0.49
N ASP A 71 11.45 19.18 -1.34
CA ASP A 71 11.36 19.97 -2.57
C ASP A 71 11.13 21.48 -2.34
N GLY A 72 11.11 21.94 -1.09
CA GLY A 72 10.80 23.35 -0.75
C GLY A 72 9.31 23.70 -0.83
N THR A 73 8.45 22.70 -0.97
CA THR A 73 6.98 22.83 -0.90
C THR A 73 6.46 22.29 0.43
N MET A 74 5.27 22.72 0.81
CA MET A 74 4.60 22.32 2.05
C MET A 74 3.17 21.88 1.75
N ILE A 75 2.72 20.82 2.44
CA ILE A 75 1.30 20.47 2.52
C ILE A 75 0.75 21.11 3.79
N HIS A 76 -0.18 22.05 3.62
CA HIS A 76 -0.86 22.74 4.69
C HIS A 76 -2.27 22.18 4.86
N PHE A 77 -2.64 21.89 6.10
CA PHE A 77 -3.99 21.51 6.48
C PHE A 77 -4.53 22.57 7.44
N LYS A 78 -5.63 23.23 7.07
CA LYS A 78 -6.35 24.15 7.94
C LYS A 78 -7.47 23.40 8.68
N ASN A 79 -7.49 23.51 10.01
CA ASN A 79 -8.44 22.84 10.90
C ASN A 79 -8.65 21.33 10.62
N PRO A 80 -7.59 20.50 10.56
CA PRO A 80 -7.72 19.07 10.29
C PRO A 80 -8.25 18.28 11.47
N LYS A 81 -8.82 17.09 11.19
CA LYS A 81 -9.08 16.07 12.19
C LYS A 81 -7.83 15.22 12.38
N VAL A 82 -7.22 15.30 13.56
CA VAL A 82 -5.99 14.56 13.88
C VAL A 82 -6.29 13.47 14.90
N GLN A 83 -5.79 12.27 14.61
CA GLN A 83 -5.74 11.15 15.55
C GLN A 83 -4.29 10.77 15.76
N ALA A 84 -3.86 10.54 17.00
CA ALA A 84 -2.47 10.29 17.32
C ALA A 84 -2.32 9.27 18.43
N ALA A 85 -1.21 8.55 18.38
CA ALA A 85 -0.69 7.74 19.47
C ALA A 85 0.73 8.24 19.74
N PRO A 86 0.90 9.22 20.65
CA PRO A 86 2.21 9.81 20.94
C PRO A 86 3.24 8.77 21.39
N GLN A 87 2.80 7.74 22.11
CA GLN A 87 3.65 6.64 22.57
C GLN A 87 4.24 5.80 21.43
N ALA A 88 3.51 5.69 20.31
CA ALA A 88 3.93 4.94 19.14
C ALA A 88 4.48 5.83 18.01
N ASN A 89 4.56 7.15 18.23
CA ASN A 89 4.93 8.14 17.20
C ASN A 89 4.08 8.06 15.92
N VAL A 90 2.81 7.64 16.01
CA VAL A 90 1.91 7.54 14.85
C VAL A 90 0.90 8.68 14.88
N PHE A 91 0.77 9.37 13.75
CA PHE A 91 -0.21 10.44 13.53
C PHE A 91 -1.01 10.16 12.26
N ALA A 92 -2.33 10.23 12.35
CA ALA A 92 -3.28 10.17 11.25
C ALA A 92 -3.96 11.53 11.09
N VAL A 93 -3.73 12.18 9.96
CA VAL A 93 -4.25 13.52 9.65
C VAL A 93 -5.28 13.39 8.53
N SER A 94 -6.49 13.86 8.78
CA SER A 94 -7.59 13.87 7.80
C SER A 94 -8.13 15.27 7.64
N GLY A 95 -8.10 15.79 6.41
CA GLY A 95 -8.59 17.12 6.10
C GLY A 95 -8.28 17.51 4.65
N GLN A 96 -8.69 18.71 4.28
CA GLN A 96 -8.35 19.29 2.99
C GLN A 96 -6.87 19.69 2.98
N ALA A 97 -6.13 19.16 2.01
CA ALA A 97 -4.72 19.45 1.81
C ALA A 97 -4.55 20.60 0.80
N GLU A 98 -3.82 21.63 1.19
CA GLU A 98 -3.38 22.72 0.32
C GLU A 98 -1.87 22.63 0.09
N TYR A 99 -1.44 22.63 -1.17
CA TYR A 99 -0.02 22.64 -1.50
C TYR A 99 0.44 24.08 -1.67
N LYS A 100 1.39 24.52 -0.83
CA LYS A 100 1.92 25.88 -0.83
C LYS A 100 3.44 25.86 -0.97
N THR A 101 4.00 26.92 -1.54
CA THR A 101 5.44 27.14 -1.52
C THR A 101 5.84 27.79 -0.19
N LEU A 102 7.06 27.51 0.30
CA LEU A 102 7.54 28.15 1.53
C LEU A 102 7.56 29.69 1.42
N ASN A 103 7.74 30.21 0.19
CA ASN A 103 7.82 31.63 -0.14
C ASN A 103 6.52 32.42 0.08
N ASP A 104 5.36 31.77 0.00
CA ASP A 104 4.07 32.47 0.08
C ASP A 104 3.59 32.73 1.53
N LEU A 105 4.30 32.25 2.56
CA LEU A 105 3.85 32.27 3.96
C LEU A 105 4.86 32.86 4.97
N PHE A 106 5.84 33.62 4.48
CA PHE A 106 6.76 34.40 5.32
C PHE A 106 6.03 35.60 5.95
N PRO A 107 6.24 35.95 7.25
CA PRO A 107 7.27 35.49 8.19
C PRO A 107 6.81 34.51 9.29
N ASN A 108 5.50 34.28 9.48
CA ASN A 108 4.99 33.54 10.65
C ASN A 108 5.39 32.05 10.67
N MET A 109 5.62 31.44 9.50
CA MET A 109 5.93 30.01 9.37
C MET A 109 7.43 29.68 9.50
N LEU A 110 8.31 30.68 9.42
CA LEU A 110 9.77 30.46 9.45
C LEU A 110 10.23 29.85 10.78
N ASN A 111 9.74 30.38 11.89
CA ASN A 111 10.10 29.89 13.23
C ASN A 111 9.66 28.42 13.44
N GLN A 112 8.47 28.06 12.94
CA GLN A 112 7.99 26.67 13.00
C GLN A 112 8.87 25.73 12.16
N TRP A 113 9.26 26.17 10.95
CA TRP A 113 10.10 25.38 10.06
C TRP A 113 11.52 25.19 10.59
N GLU A 114 12.15 26.24 11.12
CA GLU A 114 13.48 26.16 11.74
C GLU A 114 13.49 25.19 12.92
N THR A 115 12.48 25.28 13.79
CA THR A 115 12.31 24.35 14.91
C THR A 115 12.10 22.91 14.43
N ALA A 116 11.30 22.71 13.37
CA ALA A 116 11.06 21.40 12.79
C ALA A 116 12.34 20.79 12.18
N LYS A 117 13.13 21.58 11.45
CA LYS A 117 14.42 21.17 10.88
C LYS A 117 15.40 20.70 11.97
N LEU A 118 15.48 21.44 13.08
CA LEU A 118 16.34 21.07 14.20
C LEU A 118 15.89 19.76 14.86
N ARG A 119 14.58 19.54 15.05
CA ARG A 119 14.05 18.28 15.59
C ARG A 119 14.33 17.10 14.67
N LEU A 120 14.18 17.28 13.36
CA LEU A 120 14.47 16.23 12.38
C LEU A 120 15.96 15.84 12.39
N ALA A 121 16.86 16.84 12.47
CA ALA A 121 18.30 16.58 12.59
C ALA A 121 18.61 15.72 13.82
N LYS A 122 18.05 16.06 14.99
CA LYS A 122 18.22 15.28 16.23
C LYS A 122 17.67 13.85 16.13
N MET A 123 16.52 13.65 15.48
CA MET A 123 15.98 12.30 15.26
C MET A 123 16.88 11.45 14.35
N ASN A 124 17.50 12.06 13.33
CA ASN A 124 18.42 11.38 12.43
C ASN A 124 19.78 11.04 13.08
N GLU A 125 20.21 11.80 14.09
CA GLU A 125 21.40 11.46 14.86
C GLU A 125 21.14 10.28 15.79
N ASN A 126 19.97 10.23 16.44
CA ASN A 126 19.57 9.11 17.29
C ASN A 126 19.31 7.81 16.54
N SER A 127 18.94 7.85 15.25
CA SER A 127 18.81 6.63 14.44
C SER A 127 20.15 6.09 13.92
N LYS A 128 21.21 6.91 13.90
CA LYS A 128 22.56 6.47 13.54
C LYS A 128 23.32 5.79 14.69
N THR A 129 22.90 6.00 15.93
CA THR A 129 23.54 5.37 17.10
C THR A 129 22.99 3.97 17.42
N SER A 130 21.92 3.52 16.75
CA SER A 130 21.39 2.15 16.88
C SER A 130 21.93 1.14 15.86
N ASP A 131 22.65 1.58 14.82
CA ASP A 131 23.21 0.72 13.76
C ASP A 131 24.75 0.64 13.79
N SER A 132 25.38 0.98 14.92
CA SER A 132 26.85 0.90 15.08
C SER A 132 27.25 0.29 16.42
N LYS A 133 26.72 -0.92 16.68
CA LYS A 133 27.43 -1.98 17.40
C LYS A 133 27.48 -3.22 16.51
N ALA A 134 28.25 -3.11 15.42
CA ALA A 134 28.98 -4.24 14.89
C ALA A 134 30.39 -4.12 15.48
N ASP A 135 30.55 -4.68 16.68
CA ASP A 135 31.84 -4.95 17.30
C ASP A 135 31.79 -6.43 17.73
N ASP A 136 32.47 -7.23 16.93
CA ASP A 136 33.14 -8.50 17.22
C ASP A 136 32.48 -9.45 18.24
N GLY A 137 31.84 -10.51 17.74
CA GLY A 137 31.20 -11.53 18.55
C GLY A 137 30.71 -12.70 17.69
N ASP A 138 31.66 -13.36 17.04
CA ASP A 138 31.52 -14.56 16.21
C ASP A 138 31.17 -15.81 17.06
N ASP A 139 30.14 -15.75 17.93
CA ASP A 139 30.02 -16.72 19.05
C ASP A 139 28.57 -17.09 19.47
N ASP A 140 27.59 -17.05 18.57
CA ASP A 140 26.20 -17.48 18.90
C ASP A 140 25.43 -18.08 17.70
N VAL A 141 26.12 -18.68 16.74
CA VAL A 141 25.48 -19.59 15.77
C VAL A 141 25.74 -21.03 16.22
N PRO A 142 24.77 -21.73 16.83
CA PRO A 142 24.93 -23.15 17.11
C PRO A 142 25.12 -23.90 15.78
N GLU A 143 26.14 -24.76 15.75
CA GLU A 143 26.52 -25.58 14.60
C GLU A 143 25.30 -26.32 14.05
N LEU A 144 25.03 -26.09 12.75
CA LEU A 144 23.92 -26.74 12.06
C LEU A 144 24.18 -28.25 12.11
N VAL A 145 23.33 -28.98 12.85
CA VAL A 145 23.38 -30.43 12.94
C VAL A 145 23.42 -31.01 11.52
N GLU A 146 24.50 -31.70 11.19
CA GLU A 146 24.75 -32.26 9.87
C GLU A 146 23.60 -33.20 9.45
N ASP A 147 23.06 -32.91 8.26
CA ASP A 147 22.24 -33.74 7.39
C ASP A 147 21.12 -34.58 8.03
N PHE A 148 19.98 -33.91 8.28
CA PHE A 148 18.66 -34.54 8.50
C PHE A 148 18.20 -35.47 7.35
N ASP A 149 18.92 -35.49 6.22
CA ASP A 149 18.61 -36.27 5.01
C ASP A 149 19.13 -37.72 5.02
N GLU A 150 19.93 -38.14 6.02
CA GLU A 150 20.33 -39.55 6.15
C GLU A 150 19.24 -40.42 6.79
N LYS A 151 18.45 -39.86 7.72
CA LYS A 151 17.39 -40.61 8.42
C LYS A 151 16.17 -40.94 7.55
N SER A 152 16.01 -40.27 6.42
CA SER A 152 14.87 -40.48 5.50
C SER A 152 15.14 -41.52 4.40
N ARG A 153 16.38 -42.02 4.29
CA ARG A 153 16.77 -43.01 3.26
C ARG A 153 16.91 -44.44 3.78
N LEU A 154 16.67 -44.65 5.07
CA LEU A 154 16.84 -45.94 5.76
C LEU A 154 15.54 -46.51 6.35
N GLU A 155 14.39 -45.97 5.96
CA GLU A 155 13.07 -46.55 6.26
C GLU A 155 12.29 -46.88 4.98
#